data_AF-A0A0E2YXA0-F1
#
_entry.id   AF-A0A0E2YXA0-F1
#
_cell.length_a   1.000
_cell.length_b   1.000
_cell.length_c   1.000
_cell.angle_alpha   90.00
_cell.angle_beta   90.00
_cell.angle_gamma   90.00
#
_symmetry.space_group_name_H-M   'P 1'
#
loop_
_entity.id
_entity.type
_entity.pdbx_description
1 polymer ?
#
loop_
_entity_poly.entity_id
_entity_poly.type
_entity_poly.pdbx_seq_one_letter_code
_entity_poly.pdbx_strand_id
1 'polypeptide(L)'
;TSEGEQGMLGITTVGTKVYLYFTESATLGGHPLGKRVYSYDWNGEQLVNKTLVKDLPETQTYHNGGAMTTDKNGAVYLVVGDAGRFGKLQNHPTGDFNNTSVIFRIAPPGPYYAMGIRNSFGLTVDPVTGTLWDTENGP
;
A
#
# COMPACT_ATOMS: atom_id res chain seq x y z
N THR A 1 15.70 2.02 -2.58
CA THR A 1 15.89 1.25 -3.82
C THR A 1 15.24 2.02 -4.97
N SER A 2 15.61 1.72 -6.22
CA SER A 2 15.11 2.41 -7.43
C SER A 2 15.00 1.48 -8.65
N GLU A 3 14.81 0.18 -8.42
CA GLU A 3 14.68 -0.80 -9.51
C GLU A 3 13.23 -1.16 -9.80
N GLY A 4 12.85 -1.08 -11.08
CA GLY A 4 11.49 -1.36 -11.54
C GLY A 4 10.46 -0.45 -10.87
N GLU A 5 9.41 -1.03 -10.29
CA GLU A 5 8.39 -0.32 -9.53
C GLU A 5 8.84 0.13 -8.13
N GLN A 6 10.02 -0.28 -7.66
CA GLN A 6 10.46 0.05 -6.31
C GLN A 6 10.83 1.52 -6.14
N GLY A 7 10.60 2.05 -4.94
CA GLY A 7 10.81 3.45 -4.61
C GLY A 7 9.59 4.01 -3.90
N MET A 8 9.26 5.27 -4.15
CA MET A 8 8.04 5.89 -3.66
C MET A 8 6.82 5.34 -4.43
N LEU A 9 5.84 4.76 -3.74
CA LEU A 9 4.72 4.04 -4.34
C LEU A 9 3.38 4.78 -4.20
N GLY A 10 3.10 5.35 -3.02
CA GLY A 10 1.79 5.92 -2.74
C GLY A 10 1.78 6.97 -1.65
N ILE A 11 0.87 7.93 -1.77
CA ILE A 11 0.65 8.98 -0.79
C ILE A 11 -0.85 9.24 -0.62
N THR A 12 -1.30 9.49 0.59
CA THR A 12 -2.62 10.06 0.87
C THR A 12 -2.59 10.85 2.18
N THR A 13 -3.66 11.58 2.48
CA THR A 13 -3.78 12.41 3.67
C THR A 13 -5.10 12.21 4.41
N VAL A 14 -5.08 12.52 5.71
CA VAL A 14 -6.25 12.69 6.57
C VAL A 14 -6.03 13.98 7.37
N GLY A 15 -6.66 15.07 6.97
CA GLY A 15 -6.34 16.39 7.52
C GLY A 15 -4.85 16.73 7.29
N THR A 16 -4.11 17.01 8.37
CA THR A 16 -2.66 17.27 8.32
C THR A 16 -1.80 16.00 8.42
N LYS A 17 -2.39 14.82 8.63
CA LYS A 17 -1.64 13.57 8.68
C LYS A 17 -1.38 13.07 7.27
N VAL A 18 -0.11 12.78 6.96
CA VAL A 18 0.35 12.30 5.65
C VAL A 18 0.80 10.85 5.77
N TYR A 19 0.33 9.98 4.87
CA TYR A 19 0.74 8.59 4.79
C TYR A 19 1.58 8.38 3.54
N LEU A 20 2.76 7.80 3.69
CA LEU A 20 3.67 7.47 2.60
C LEU A 20 3.86 5.96 2.54
N TYR A 21 3.67 5.40 1.36
CA TYR A 21 3.96 4.01 1.04
C TYR A 21 5.12 3.93 0.07
N PHE A 22 6.15 3.16 0.41
CA PHE A 22 7.34 3.02 -0.42
C PHE A 22 8.10 1.71 -0.13
N THR A 23 8.99 1.34 -1.03
CA THR A 23 9.96 0.26 -0.81
C THR A 23 11.21 0.82 -0.12
N GLU A 24 11.47 0.38 1.11
CA GLU A 24 12.56 0.89 1.95
C GLU A 24 13.87 0.16 1.66
N SER A 25 15.01 0.85 1.76
CA SER A 25 16.35 0.26 1.72
C SER A 25 17.25 0.97 2.73
N ALA A 26 18.26 0.28 3.26
CA ALA A 26 19.19 0.85 4.24
C ALA A 26 20.08 1.96 3.65
N THR A 27 20.34 1.89 2.35
CA THR A 27 21.14 2.86 1.59
C THR A 27 20.44 3.25 0.30
N LEU A 28 20.79 4.41 -0.26
CA LEU A 28 20.30 4.85 -1.56
C LEU A 28 20.69 3.83 -2.64
N GLY A 29 19.73 3.34 -3.42
CA GLY A 29 19.95 2.30 -4.41
C GLY A 29 20.29 0.91 -3.85
N GLY A 30 20.32 0.72 -2.53
CA GLY A 30 20.62 -0.57 -1.90
C GLY A 30 19.46 -1.57 -2.00
N HIS A 31 19.74 -2.80 -1.56
CA HIS A 31 18.76 -3.89 -1.52
C HIS A 31 17.49 -3.50 -0.75
N PRO A 32 16.30 -3.91 -1.24
CA PRO A 32 15.05 -3.60 -0.56
C PRO A 32 14.91 -4.39 0.73
N LEU A 33 14.47 -3.73 1.80
CA LEU A 33 14.11 -4.32 3.10
C LEU A 33 12.63 -4.75 3.16
N GLY A 34 11.85 -4.36 2.16
CA GLY A 34 10.41 -4.57 2.08
C GLY A 34 9.67 -3.26 1.80
N LYS A 35 8.35 -3.35 1.75
CA LYS A 35 7.46 -2.21 1.59
C LYS A 35 7.03 -1.71 2.96
N ARG A 36 6.94 -0.40 3.12
CA ARG A 36 6.61 0.26 4.39
C ARG A 36 5.56 1.32 4.19
N VAL A 37 4.65 1.41 5.14
CA VAL A 37 3.80 2.60 5.30
C VAL A 37 4.26 3.35 6.54
N TYR A 38 4.57 4.62 6.37
CA TYR A 38 4.79 5.55 7.47
C TYR A 38 3.73 6.65 7.47
N SER A 39 3.32 7.09 8.66
CA SER A 39 2.56 8.32 8.82
C SER A 39 3.44 9.43 9.38
N TYR A 40 3.12 10.66 9.02
CA TYR A 40 3.76 11.89 9.46
C TYR A 40 2.70 12.94 9.76
N ASP A 41 3.06 13.95 10.55
CA ASP A 41 2.26 15.16 10.69
C ASP A 41 2.86 16.27 9.82
N TRP A 42 2.04 16.95 9.02
CA TRP A 42 2.42 18.15 8.29
C TRP A 42 2.22 19.38 9.18
N ASN A 43 3.30 20.11 9.46
CA ASN A 43 3.26 21.30 10.31
C ASN A 43 3.14 22.63 9.54
N GLY A 44 2.98 22.59 8.21
CA GLY A 44 2.98 23.77 7.33
C GLY A 44 4.29 24.00 6.57
N GLU A 45 5.38 23.34 6.98
CA GLU A 45 6.72 23.51 6.38
C GLU A 45 7.38 22.15 6.04
N GLN A 46 7.27 21.17 6.93
CA GLN A 46 7.90 19.86 6.79
C GLN A 46 7.08 18.73 7.41
N LEU A 47 7.43 17.49 7.04
CA LEU A 47 6.89 16.28 7.65
C LEU A 47 7.64 15.99 8.95
N VAL A 48 6.90 15.89 10.05
CA VAL A 48 7.43 15.56 11.38
C VAL A 48 6.75 14.32 11.95
N ASN A 49 7.21 13.83 13.11
CA ASN A 49 6.58 12.73 13.85
C ASN A 49 6.40 11.42 13.05
N LYS A 50 7.46 10.96 12.37
CA LYS A 50 7.48 9.69 11.61
C LYS A 50 7.04 8.52 12.50
N THR A 51 5.99 7.80 12.09
CA THR A 51 5.47 6.61 12.76
C THR A 51 5.29 5.47 11.77
N LEU A 52 5.77 4.26 12.09
CA LEU A 52 5.56 3.07 11.26
C LEU A 52 4.11 2.59 11.40
N VAL A 53 3.38 2.54 10.29
CA VAL A 53 1.98 2.09 10.23
C VAL A 53 1.88 0.65 9.73
N LYS A 54 2.70 0.27 8.74
CA LYS A 54 2.68 -1.07 8.17
C LYS A 54 4.08 -1.52 7.75
N ASP A 55 4.43 -2.73 8.16
CA ASP A 55 5.61 -3.47 7.72
C ASP A 55 5.17 -4.63 6.83
N LEU A 56 5.66 -4.65 5.58
CA LEU A 56 5.38 -5.66 4.57
C LEU A 56 6.72 -6.17 4.00
N PRO A 57 7.27 -7.30 4.48
CA PRO A 57 8.58 -7.78 4.05
C PRO A 57 8.61 -8.20 2.57
N GLU A 58 7.48 -8.66 2.04
CA GLU A 58 7.38 -9.13 0.66
C GLU A 58 7.40 -7.97 -0.33
N THR A 59 8.36 -7.99 -1.25
CA THR A 59 8.52 -6.99 -2.31
C THR A 59 9.18 -7.62 -3.54
N GLN A 60 8.99 -6.99 -4.70
CA GLN A 60 9.64 -7.38 -5.94
C GLN A 60 9.93 -6.14 -6.78
N THR A 61 10.58 -6.24 -7.94
CA THR A 61 10.75 -5.13 -8.89
C THR A 61 9.49 -4.85 -9.72
N TYR A 62 8.42 -5.62 -9.53
CA TYR A 62 7.14 -5.51 -10.25
C TYR A 62 5.96 -5.92 -9.34
N HIS A 63 4.76 -5.51 -9.73
CA HIS A 63 3.49 -5.79 -9.06
C HIS A 63 3.48 -5.44 -7.56
N ASN A 64 4.07 -4.31 -7.21
CA ASN A 64 4.07 -3.84 -5.83
C ASN A 64 2.73 -3.22 -5.43
N GLY A 65 1.93 -2.79 -6.41
CA GLY A 65 0.80 -1.91 -6.21
C GLY A 65 1.28 -0.53 -5.81
N GLY A 66 0.45 0.23 -5.08
CA GLY A 66 0.93 1.49 -4.55
C GLY A 66 -0.15 2.50 -4.20
N ALA A 67 -1.28 2.46 -4.90
CA ALA A 67 -2.31 3.46 -4.71
C ALA A 67 -2.87 3.46 -3.27
N MET A 68 -3.05 4.66 -2.75
CA MET A 68 -3.66 4.90 -1.45
C MET A 68 -4.85 5.83 -1.65
N THR A 69 -5.88 5.67 -0.83
CA THR A 69 -7.01 6.59 -0.83
C THR A 69 -7.56 6.77 0.58
N THR A 70 -8.28 7.85 0.79
CA THR A 70 -8.93 8.19 2.06
C THR A 70 -10.41 8.39 1.81
N ASP A 71 -11.26 7.79 2.65
CA ASP A 71 -12.71 8.03 2.59
C ASP A 71 -13.12 9.33 3.30
N LYS A 72 -14.38 9.72 3.16
CA LYS A 72 -14.93 10.93 3.82
C LYS A 72 -14.91 10.89 5.35
N ASN A 73 -14.72 9.71 5.95
CA ASN A 73 -14.65 9.53 7.40
C ASN A 73 -13.20 9.47 7.91
N GLY A 74 -12.21 9.66 7.02
CA GLY A 74 -10.80 9.62 7.34
C GLY A 74 -10.21 8.22 7.40
N ALA A 75 -10.91 7.19 6.90
CA ALA A 75 -10.35 5.85 6.80
C ALA A 75 -9.37 5.77 5.62
N VAL A 76 -8.20 5.18 5.84
CA VAL A 76 -7.14 5.07 4.84
C VAL A 76 -7.07 3.66 4.29
N TYR A 77 -7.10 3.56 2.96
CA TYR A 77 -6.98 2.32 2.21
C TYR A 77 -5.69 2.29 1.42
N LEU A 78 -5.11 1.10 1.30
CA LEU A 78 -3.87 0.84 0.56
C LEU A 78 -4.06 -0.42 -0.28
N VAL A 79 -3.75 -0.34 -1.57
CA VAL A 79 -3.64 -1.51 -2.43
C VAL A 79 -2.20 -2.02 -2.46
N VAL A 80 -2.03 -3.33 -2.24
CA VAL A 80 -0.74 -4.04 -2.30
C VAL A 80 -0.86 -5.13 -3.35
N GLY A 81 -0.04 -5.05 -4.39
CA GLY A 81 0.00 -6.06 -5.45
C GLY A 81 0.59 -7.39 -4.97
N ASP A 82 0.59 -8.38 -5.85
CA ASP A 82 1.00 -9.75 -5.53
C ASP A 82 2.52 -9.91 -5.33
N ALA A 83 3.34 -8.99 -5.85
CA ALA A 83 4.80 -9.11 -5.90
C ALA A 83 5.29 -10.47 -6.45
N GLY A 84 4.58 -11.02 -7.45
CA GLY A 84 4.85 -12.31 -8.06
C GLY A 84 4.63 -13.52 -7.14
N ARG A 85 3.91 -13.35 -6.02
CA ARG A 85 3.63 -14.42 -5.07
C ARG A 85 2.53 -15.34 -5.57
N PHE A 86 2.54 -16.56 -5.05
CA PHE A 86 1.57 -17.60 -5.36
C PHE A 86 1.14 -18.28 -4.06
N GLY A 87 0.16 -17.67 -3.41
CA GLY A 87 -0.31 -18.09 -2.09
C GLY A 87 -1.80 -17.84 -1.90
N LYS A 88 -2.25 -17.99 -0.65
CA LYS A 88 -3.67 -17.98 -0.32
C LYS A 88 -4.33 -16.64 -0.67
N LEU A 89 -3.63 -15.53 -0.45
CA LEU A 89 -4.16 -14.20 -0.78
C LEU A 89 -4.15 -13.88 -2.28
N GLN A 90 -3.47 -14.69 -3.10
CA GLN A 90 -3.54 -14.64 -4.57
C GLN A 90 -4.61 -15.59 -5.14
N ASN A 91 -5.61 -15.99 -4.34
CA ASN A 91 -6.68 -16.93 -4.71
C ASN A 91 -6.21 -18.38 -4.99
N HIS A 92 -5.13 -18.83 -4.36
CA HIS A 92 -4.75 -20.24 -4.39
C HIS A 92 -5.20 -21.00 -3.15
N PRO A 93 -5.62 -22.29 -3.27
CA PRO A 93 -6.07 -23.08 -2.12
C PRO A 93 -4.93 -23.39 -1.13
N THR A 94 -3.68 -23.30 -1.60
CA THR A 94 -2.46 -23.62 -0.87
C THR A 94 -1.40 -22.53 -1.04
N GLY A 95 -0.32 -22.61 -0.27
CA GLY A 95 0.76 -21.62 -0.27
C GLY A 95 0.67 -20.66 0.92
N ASP A 96 1.58 -19.70 0.92
CA ASP A 96 1.76 -18.79 2.05
C ASP A 96 0.58 -17.84 2.22
N PHE A 97 0.34 -17.44 3.47
CA PHE A 97 -0.58 -16.38 3.83
C PHE A 97 0.23 -15.11 4.11
N ASN A 98 0.81 -14.53 3.06
CA ASN A 98 1.56 -13.28 3.15
C ASN A 98 0.67 -12.10 2.79
N ASN A 99 1.02 -10.93 3.28
CA ASN A 99 0.24 -9.70 3.19
C ASN A 99 0.31 -9.02 1.80
N THR A 100 0.39 -9.80 0.71
CA THR A 100 0.39 -9.32 -0.67
C THR A 100 -0.95 -9.64 -1.34
N SER A 101 -1.23 -9.00 -2.48
CA SER A 101 -2.46 -9.20 -3.26
C SER A 101 -3.74 -8.82 -2.52
N VAL A 102 -3.74 -7.66 -1.86
CA VAL A 102 -4.81 -7.24 -0.95
C VAL A 102 -5.06 -5.74 -1.00
N ILE A 103 -6.29 -5.37 -0.63
CA ILE A 103 -6.61 -4.01 -0.22
C ILE A 103 -6.72 -3.98 1.29
N PHE A 104 -5.85 -3.21 1.94
CA PHE A 104 -5.91 -2.95 3.37
C PHE A 104 -6.80 -1.75 3.67
N ARG A 105 -7.48 -1.77 4.84
CA ARG A 105 -7.76 -0.55 5.60
C ARG A 105 -6.71 -0.41 6.70
N ILE A 106 -5.83 0.58 6.59
CA ILE A 106 -4.65 0.72 7.48
C ILE A 106 -4.89 1.68 8.66
N ALA A 107 -5.86 2.59 8.54
CA ALA A 107 -6.22 3.53 9.59
C ALA A 107 -7.74 3.80 9.56
N PRO A 108 -8.49 3.53 10.65
CA PRO A 108 -8.11 2.57 11.69
C PRO A 108 -7.89 1.18 11.08
N PRO A 109 -6.95 0.38 11.60
CA PRO A 109 -6.69 -0.95 11.06
C PRO A 109 -7.95 -1.83 11.14
N GLY A 110 -8.12 -2.69 10.14
CA GLY A 110 -9.25 -3.61 10.04
C GLY A 110 -8.89 -4.88 9.26
N PRO A 111 -9.88 -5.75 9.00
CA PRO A 111 -9.68 -6.89 8.10
C PRO A 111 -9.32 -6.41 6.69
N TYR A 112 -8.85 -7.34 5.86
CA TYR A 112 -8.71 -7.10 4.42
C TYR A 112 -10.04 -6.62 3.84
N TYR A 113 -9.97 -5.57 3.03
CA TYR A 113 -11.12 -5.09 2.28
C TYR A 113 -11.36 -5.95 1.04
N ALA A 114 -10.28 -6.43 0.41
CA ALA A 114 -10.30 -7.37 -0.70
C ALA A 114 -8.99 -8.17 -0.75
N MET A 115 -8.99 -9.29 -1.47
CA MET A 115 -7.82 -10.12 -1.78
C MET A 115 -7.87 -10.56 -3.26
N GLY A 116 -6.74 -11.03 -3.80
CA GLY A 116 -6.60 -11.44 -5.19
C GLY A 116 -6.16 -10.33 -6.13
N ILE A 117 -5.65 -9.21 -5.61
CA ILE A 117 -5.17 -8.09 -6.41
C ILE A 117 -3.79 -8.40 -7.01
N ARG A 118 -3.65 -8.39 -8.33
CA ARG A 118 -2.36 -8.64 -8.99
C ARG A 118 -1.49 -7.39 -9.04
N ASN A 119 -1.86 -6.41 -9.87
CA ASN A 119 -1.06 -5.22 -10.13
C ASN A 119 -1.94 -3.99 -10.34
N SER A 120 -2.38 -3.38 -9.23
CA SER A 120 -3.22 -2.18 -9.25
C SER A 120 -2.39 -0.90 -9.08
N PHE A 121 -2.75 0.11 -9.87
CA PHE A 121 -2.18 1.47 -9.80
C PHE A 121 -3.21 2.54 -9.46
N GLY A 122 -4.48 2.18 -9.25
CA GLY A 122 -5.56 3.14 -9.07
C GLY A 122 -6.55 2.67 -8.01
N LEU A 123 -6.75 3.52 -6.99
CA LEU A 123 -7.65 3.25 -5.87
C LEU A 123 -8.37 4.54 -5.50
N THR A 124 -9.70 4.53 -5.42
CA THR A 124 -10.48 5.70 -4.99
C THR A 124 -11.75 5.30 -4.25
N VAL A 125 -12.33 6.24 -3.52
CA VAL A 125 -13.65 6.07 -2.87
C VAL A 125 -14.59 7.09 -3.47
N ASP A 126 -15.75 6.63 -3.96
CA ASP A 126 -16.83 7.52 -4.36
C ASP A 126 -17.33 8.30 -3.12
N PRO A 127 -17.22 9.64 -3.11
CA PRO A 127 -17.58 10.44 -1.93
C PRO A 127 -19.08 10.41 -1.60
N VAL A 128 -19.94 10.10 -2.58
CA VAL A 128 -21.39 10.05 -2.38
C VAL A 128 -21.77 8.71 -1.76
N THR A 129 -21.43 7.60 -2.43
CA THR A 129 -21.86 6.25 -2.03
C THR A 129 -20.95 5.61 -0.98
N GLY A 130 -19.69 6.01 -0.90
CA GLY A 130 -18.66 5.34 -0.10
C GLY A 130 -18.13 4.06 -0.74
N THR A 131 -18.50 3.76 -1.99
CA THR A 131 -17.98 2.60 -2.72
C THR A 131 -16.51 2.80 -3.07
N LEU A 132 -15.68 1.80 -2.76
CA LEU A 132 -14.28 1.77 -3.15
C LEU A 132 -14.16 1.17 -4.56
N TRP A 133 -13.40 1.86 -5.42
CA TRP A 133 -13.11 1.48 -6.80
C TRP A 133 -11.61 1.23 -6.94
N ASP A 134 -11.27 0.16 -7.67
CA ASP A 134 -9.90 -0.26 -7.95
C ASP A 134 -9.74 -0.49 -9.46
N THR A 135 -8.55 -0.21 -9.98
CA THR A 135 -8.17 -0.57 -11.36
C THR A 135 -6.99 -1.52 -11.34
N GLU A 136 -7.10 -2.64 -12.06
CA GLU A 136 -6.10 -3.70 -12.01
C GLU A 136 -5.62 -4.08 -13.42
N ASN A 137 -4.30 -4.22 -13.57
CA ASN A 137 -3.74 -4.78 -14.79
C ASN A 137 -3.86 -6.30 -14.78
N GLY A 138 -4.63 -6.81 -15.74
CA GLY A 138 -4.76 -8.24 -16.02
C GLY A 138 -3.45 -8.89 -16.52
N PRO A 139 -3.44 -10.22 -16.63
CA PRO A 139 -2.29 -11.00 -17.09
C PRO A 139 -1.84 -10.67 -18.52
#